data_AF-A0A3B8V4W2-F1
#
_entry.id   AF-A0A3B8V4W2-F1
#
_cell.length_a   1.000
_cell.length_b   1.000
_cell.length_c   1.000
_cell.angle_alpha   90.00
_cell.angle_beta   90.00
_cell.angle_gamma   90.00
#
_symmetry.space_group_name_H-M   'P 1'
#
loop_
_entity.id
_entity.type
_entity.pdbx_description
1 polymer ?
#
loop_
_entity_poly.entity_id
_entity_poly.type
_entity_poly.pdbx_seq_one_letter_code
_entity_poly.pdbx_strand_id
1 'polypeptide(L)'
;AAIWLGNADNTKIGATGGGVPCDKLYRLFLEIGKRQAIGNFSPCDDMEKIALDKTDYEKEHKLTIADELSPENYKIYEIFSRRDLPLERSTRFSRPKIGVPAIAFENGKVSITFAESPPDGYEYLVEREENGKKCVVYRGKPTKIFIDEVEKGKSYEYSVTPLYKDRIGETIVLPAVTAKGDELSPADPAEPPDIVDEDWWNY
;
A
#
# COMPACT_ATOMS: atom_id res chain seq x y z
N ALA A 1 -41.52 11.82 -3.87
CA ALA A 1 -41.97 12.80 -4.88
C ALA A 1 -40.95 12.86 -6.00
N ALA A 2 -41.38 13.10 -7.23
CA ALA A 2 -40.49 13.28 -8.37
C ALA A 2 -40.94 14.52 -9.15
N ILE A 3 -39.98 15.29 -9.68
CA ILE A 3 -40.25 16.41 -10.58
C ILE A 3 -39.49 16.15 -11.87
N TRP A 4 -40.24 16.12 -12.96
CA TRP A 4 -39.69 16.07 -14.31
C TRP A 4 -39.96 17.41 -15.00
N LEU A 5 -38.99 17.87 -15.79
CA LEU A 5 -39.09 19.07 -16.60
C LEU A 5 -38.65 18.73 -18.01
N GLY A 6 -39.51 19.03 -18.97
CA GLY A 6 -39.27 18.88 -20.40
C GLY A 6 -40.43 19.49 -21.17
N ASN A 7 -40.18 19.80 -22.43
CA ASN A 7 -41.23 20.26 -23.33
C ASN A 7 -41.93 19.03 -23.92
N ALA A 8 -43.26 19.07 -24.04
CA ALA A 8 -44.05 17.94 -24.56
C ALA A 8 -43.72 17.59 -26.02
N ASP A 9 -43.13 18.52 -26.76
CA ASP A 9 -42.68 18.38 -28.15
C ASP A 9 -41.23 17.87 -28.27
N ASN A 10 -40.61 17.45 -27.16
CA ASN A 10 -39.21 17.00 -27.08
C ASN A 10 -38.16 18.05 -27.48
N THR A 11 -38.52 19.34 -27.54
CA THR A 11 -37.54 20.40 -27.77
C THR A 11 -36.60 20.54 -26.57
N LYS A 12 -35.38 21.02 -26.84
CA LYS A 12 -34.36 21.20 -25.81
C LYS A 12 -34.79 22.27 -24.81
N ILE A 13 -34.57 21.98 -23.52
CA ILE A 13 -34.72 22.95 -22.44
C ILE A 13 -33.35 23.37 -21.91
N GLY A 14 -33.25 24.62 -21.42
CA GLY A 14 -32.04 25.18 -20.82
C GLY A 14 -31.86 24.85 -19.33
N ALA A 15 -32.29 23.67 -18.87
CA ALA A 15 -32.22 23.28 -17.46
C ALA A 15 -31.56 21.91 -17.30
N THR A 16 -30.77 21.75 -16.24
CA THR A 16 -30.15 20.48 -15.85
C THR A 16 -30.90 19.85 -14.68
N GLY A 17 -30.80 18.53 -14.50
CA GLY A 17 -31.47 17.80 -13.42
C GLY A 17 -31.17 18.35 -12.02
N GLY A 18 -29.91 18.66 -11.74
CA GLY A 18 -29.47 19.25 -10.47
C GLY A 18 -29.82 20.74 -10.30
N GLY A 19 -30.28 21.41 -11.35
CA GLY A 19 -30.69 22.82 -11.30
C GLY A 19 -32.17 22.98 -10.96
N VAL A 20 -32.94 23.41 -11.96
CA VAL A 20 -34.36 23.80 -11.79
C VAL A 20 -35.25 22.68 -11.23
N PRO A 21 -35.17 21.40 -11.68
CA PRO A 21 -35.97 20.33 -11.10
C PRO A 21 -35.65 20.07 -9.63
N CYS A 22 -34.35 20.07 -9.26
CA CYS A 22 -33.90 19.85 -7.89
C CYS A 22 -34.36 20.97 -6.94
N ASP A 23 -34.23 22.25 -7.34
CA ASP A 23 -34.72 23.40 -6.56
C ASP A 23 -36.24 23.33 -6.33
N LYS A 24 -37.02 22.98 -7.36
CA LYS A 24 -38.47 22.79 -7.21
C LYS A 24 -38.79 21.66 -6.24
N LEU A 25 -38.05 20.55 -6.31
CA LEU A 25 -38.27 19.39 -5.46
C LEU A 25 -37.92 19.71 -4.00
N TYR A 26 -36.84 20.46 -3.77
CA TYR A 26 -36.47 20.97 -2.46
C TYR A 26 -37.55 21.86 -1.84
N ARG A 27 -38.09 22.83 -2.60
CA ARG A 27 -39.18 23.70 -2.11
C ARG A 27 -40.42 22.92 -1.75
N LEU A 28 -40.77 21.90 -2.55
CA LEU A 28 -41.87 21.00 -2.24
C LEU A 28 -41.63 20.26 -0.92
N PHE A 29 -40.44 19.69 -0.71
CA PHE A 29 -40.10 19.01 0.54
C PHE A 29 -40.08 19.93 1.76
N LEU A 30 -39.66 21.19 1.63
CA LEU A 30 -39.76 22.18 2.71
C LEU A 30 -41.23 22.40 3.14
N GLU A 31 -42.14 22.58 2.18
CA GLU A 31 -43.56 22.78 2.49
C GLU A 31 -44.22 21.52 3.09
N ILE A 32 -43.85 20.33 2.61
CA ILE A 32 -44.29 19.06 3.21
C ILE A 32 -43.75 18.94 4.65
N GLY A 33 -42.46 19.23 4.84
CA GLY A 33 -41.77 19.16 6.12
C GLY A 33 -42.37 20.05 7.21
N LYS A 34 -42.97 21.20 6.84
CA LYS A 34 -43.70 22.07 7.78
C LYS A 34 -44.95 21.41 8.36
N ARG A 35 -45.56 20.47 7.64
CA ARG A 35 -46.83 19.81 8.02
C ARG A 35 -46.60 18.44 8.64
N GLN A 36 -45.54 17.77 8.24
CA GLN A 36 -45.22 16.41 8.68
C GLN A 36 -43.71 16.23 8.74
N ALA A 37 -43.22 15.68 9.85
CA ALA A 37 -41.84 15.22 9.93
C ALA A 37 -41.62 14.06 8.94
N ILE A 38 -40.66 14.22 8.03
CA ILE A 38 -40.23 13.15 7.14
C ILE A 38 -39.26 12.28 7.94
N GLY A 39 -39.71 11.08 8.31
CA GLY A 39 -38.87 10.11 9.01
C GLY A 39 -37.76 9.57 8.10
N ASN A 40 -36.68 9.10 8.73
CA ASN A 40 -35.66 8.34 8.03
C ASN A 40 -36.19 6.95 7.66
N PHE A 41 -35.62 6.37 6.60
CA PHE A 41 -35.82 4.95 6.34
C PHE A 41 -35.30 4.13 7.52
N SER A 42 -36.07 3.13 7.94
CA SER A 42 -35.59 2.15 8.90
C SER A 42 -34.54 1.25 8.24
N PRO A 43 -33.40 0.99 8.90
CA PRO A 43 -32.45 0.02 8.39
C PRO A 43 -33.11 -1.36 8.32
N CYS A 44 -32.83 -2.11 7.25
CA CYS A 44 -33.23 -3.50 7.13
C CYS A 44 -32.24 -4.40 7.88
N ASP A 45 -32.72 -5.48 8.49
CA ASP A 45 -31.90 -6.43 9.25
C ASP A 45 -30.80 -7.12 8.41
N ASP A 46 -30.93 -7.09 7.08
CA ASP A 46 -29.98 -7.68 6.12
C ASP A 46 -28.86 -6.72 5.69
N MET A 47 -28.77 -5.55 6.33
CA MET A 47 -27.73 -4.55 6.06
C MET A 47 -26.67 -4.58 7.17
N GLU A 48 -25.42 -4.43 6.77
CA GLU A 48 -24.27 -4.43 7.66
C GLU A 48 -23.35 -3.25 7.34
N LYS A 49 -22.93 -2.55 8.39
CA LYS A 49 -21.90 -1.51 8.30
C LYS A 49 -20.55 -2.16 8.52
N ILE A 50 -19.71 -2.20 7.49
CA ILE A 50 -18.36 -2.78 7.56
C ILE A 50 -17.29 -1.70 7.42
N ALA A 51 -16.11 -1.99 7.96
CA ALA A 51 -14.91 -1.18 7.74
C ALA A 51 -14.19 -1.67 6.48
N LEU A 52 -13.94 -0.78 5.54
CA LEU A 52 -13.10 -0.98 4.37
C LEU A 52 -11.71 -0.39 4.60
N ASP A 53 -10.72 -0.99 3.95
CA ASP A 53 -9.36 -0.43 3.89
C ASP A 53 -9.40 0.88 3.11
N LYS A 54 -9.11 1.98 3.80
CA LYS A 54 -9.21 3.32 3.21
C LYS A 54 -8.22 3.53 2.05
N THR A 55 -7.03 2.94 2.13
CA THR A 55 -6.03 3.12 1.07
C THR A 55 -6.44 2.36 -0.18
N ASP A 56 -6.94 1.13 -0.03
CA ASP A 56 -7.43 0.34 -1.17
C ASP A 56 -8.61 1.05 -1.84
N TYR A 57 -9.51 1.64 -1.05
CA TYR A 57 -10.64 2.41 -1.56
C TYR A 57 -10.21 3.67 -2.33
N GLU A 58 -9.33 4.49 -1.74
CA GLU A 58 -8.98 5.81 -2.29
C GLU A 58 -7.94 5.73 -3.42
N LYS A 59 -6.96 4.82 -3.34
CA LYS A 59 -5.85 4.74 -4.31
C LYS A 59 -6.03 3.65 -5.35
N GLU A 60 -6.49 2.47 -4.92
CA GLU A 60 -6.61 1.30 -5.79
C GLU A 60 -8.02 1.11 -6.35
N HIS A 61 -8.98 1.91 -5.87
CA HIS A 61 -10.40 1.80 -6.20
C HIS A 61 -10.98 0.40 -5.96
N LYS A 62 -10.53 -0.26 -4.88
CA LYS A 62 -10.96 -1.61 -4.47
C LYS A 62 -11.80 -1.56 -3.20
N LEU A 63 -12.82 -2.40 -3.17
CA LEU A 63 -13.59 -2.67 -1.96
C LEU A 63 -12.94 -3.85 -1.23
N THR A 64 -12.06 -3.53 -0.29
CA THR A 64 -11.37 -4.53 0.54
C THR A 64 -11.80 -4.33 1.99
N ILE A 65 -12.20 -5.40 2.70
CA ILE A 65 -12.49 -5.31 4.13
C ILE A 65 -11.19 -4.95 4.87
N ALA A 66 -11.26 -3.96 5.76
CA ALA A 66 -10.11 -3.51 6.53
C ALA A 66 -9.48 -4.65 7.35
N ASP A 67 -8.17 -4.58 7.51
CA ASP A 67 -7.44 -5.43 8.44
C ASP A 67 -7.97 -5.22 9.87
N GLU A 68 -8.10 -6.30 10.64
CA GLU A 68 -8.54 -6.25 12.04
C GLU A 68 -7.63 -5.36 12.90
N LEU A 69 -6.33 -5.34 12.60
CA LEU A 69 -5.33 -4.53 13.31
C LEU A 69 -5.19 -3.11 12.74
N SER A 70 -5.95 -2.78 11.68
CA SER A 70 -5.89 -1.47 11.06
C SER A 70 -6.29 -0.37 12.06
N PRO A 71 -5.49 0.70 12.18
CA PRO A 71 -5.90 1.91 12.89
C PRO A 71 -7.12 2.56 12.26
N GLU A 72 -7.82 3.38 13.04
CA GLU A 72 -9.08 4.01 12.63
C GLU A 72 -8.91 4.99 11.46
N ASN A 73 -7.78 5.72 11.40
CA ASN A 73 -7.48 6.63 10.29
C ASN A 73 -7.23 5.92 8.95
N TYR A 74 -7.07 4.59 8.96
CA TYR A 74 -6.95 3.74 7.77
C TYR A 74 -8.25 2.98 7.45
N LYS A 75 -9.37 3.32 8.11
CA LYS A 75 -10.69 2.74 7.85
C LYS A 75 -11.64 3.78 7.24
N ILE A 76 -12.48 3.31 6.33
CA ILE A 76 -13.71 4.00 5.90
C ILE A 76 -14.88 3.03 6.14
N TYR A 77 -16.06 3.54 6.48
CA TYR A 77 -17.20 2.67 6.76
C TYR A 77 -18.29 2.85 5.73
N GLU A 78 -18.78 1.72 5.23
CA GLU A 78 -19.86 1.68 4.25
C GLU A 78 -20.88 0.63 4.64
N ILE A 79 -22.10 0.79 4.13
CA ILE A 79 -23.22 -0.12 4.40
C ILE A 79 -23.42 -1.02 3.18
N PHE A 80 -23.41 -2.33 3.41
CA PHE A 80 -23.63 -3.35 2.40
C PHE A 80 -24.79 -4.26 2.80
N SER A 81 -25.40 -4.93 1.82
CA SER A 81 -26.18 -6.13 2.14
C SER A 81 -25.23 -7.23 2.63
N ARG A 82 -25.66 -8.01 3.63
CA ARG A 82 -24.90 -9.19 4.10
C ARG A 82 -24.61 -10.21 3.00
N ARG A 83 -25.40 -10.20 1.92
CA ARG A 83 -25.25 -11.11 0.77
C ARG A 83 -24.16 -10.66 -0.20
N ASP A 84 -23.85 -9.37 -0.20
CA ASP A 84 -22.96 -8.72 -1.16
C ASP A 84 -21.78 -8.03 -0.46
N LEU A 85 -21.27 -8.65 0.61
CA LEU A 85 -20.06 -8.19 1.28
C LEU A 85 -18.85 -8.37 0.36
N PRO A 86 -17.88 -7.44 0.37
CA PRO A 86 -16.62 -7.64 -0.31
C PRO A 86 -15.93 -8.91 0.18
N LEU A 87 -15.35 -9.68 -0.75
CA LEU A 87 -14.74 -10.96 -0.44
C LEU A 87 -13.29 -10.81 0.05
N GLU A 88 -12.58 -9.80 -0.42
CA GLU A 88 -11.18 -9.58 -0.12
C GLU A 88 -11.00 -8.88 1.24
N ARG A 89 -9.96 -9.28 1.98
CA ARG A 89 -9.58 -8.70 3.26
C ARG A 89 -8.14 -8.25 3.23
N SER A 90 -7.90 -7.03 3.68
CA SER A 90 -6.58 -6.44 3.79
C SER A 90 -5.78 -7.17 4.86
N THR A 91 -4.51 -7.40 4.59
CA THR A 91 -3.54 -7.94 5.57
C THR A 91 -2.47 -6.91 5.91
N ARG A 92 -2.67 -5.62 5.57
CA ARG A 92 -1.63 -4.60 5.65
C ARG A 92 -1.03 -4.48 7.06
N PHE A 93 -1.81 -4.63 8.12
CA PHE A 93 -1.30 -4.43 9.49
C PHE A 93 -1.01 -5.75 10.21
N SER A 94 -1.72 -6.81 9.86
CA SER A 94 -1.52 -8.17 10.37
C SER A 94 -0.33 -8.88 9.74
N ARG A 95 0.00 -8.55 8.49
CA ARG A 95 1.15 -9.05 7.73
C ARG A 95 1.86 -7.85 7.06
N PRO A 96 2.65 -7.09 7.82
CA PRO A 96 3.33 -5.91 7.31
C PRO A 96 4.17 -6.22 6.06
N LYS A 97 4.05 -5.37 5.05
CA LYS A 97 4.81 -5.48 3.80
C LYS A 97 5.28 -4.11 3.37
N ILE A 98 6.43 -4.08 2.71
CA ILE A 98 7.01 -2.89 2.09
C ILE A 98 7.46 -3.23 0.68
N GLY A 99 7.57 -2.21 -0.18
CA GLY A 99 8.23 -2.36 -1.48
C GLY A 99 9.72 -2.67 -1.30
N VAL A 100 10.32 -3.32 -2.30
CA VAL A 100 11.75 -3.67 -2.30
C VAL A 100 12.60 -2.38 -2.23
N PRO A 101 13.39 -2.17 -1.16
CA PRO A 101 14.27 -1.01 -1.07
C PRO A 101 15.39 -1.06 -2.12
N ALA A 102 15.86 0.09 -2.56
CA ALA A 102 17.05 0.20 -3.41
C ALA A 102 18.31 0.27 -2.55
N ILE A 103 19.36 -0.45 -2.92
CA ILE A 103 20.66 -0.43 -2.22
C ILE A 103 21.75 0.13 -3.14
N ALA A 104 22.62 0.98 -2.60
CA ALA A 104 23.75 1.55 -3.32
C ALA A 104 24.97 1.69 -2.41
N PHE A 105 26.17 1.65 -2.99
CA PHE A 105 27.43 1.82 -2.29
C PHE A 105 28.26 2.92 -2.93
N GLU A 106 28.60 3.93 -2.14
CA GLU A 106 29.42 5.05 -2.58
C GLU A 106 30.32 5.50 -1.44
N ASN A 107 31.60 5.77 -1.72
CA ASN A 107 32.55 6.37 -0.77
C ASN A 107 32.68 5.62 0.59
N GLY A 108 32.58 4.29 0.59
CA GLY A 108 32.64 3.49 1.83
C GLY A 108 31.34 3.46 2.64
N LYS A 109 30.22 3.94 2.06
CA LYS A 109 28.91 3.97 2.70
C LYS A 109 27.91 3.16 1.90
N VAL A 110 27.18 2.29 2.60
CA VAL A 110 26.00 1.64 2.05
C VAL A 110 24.79 2.52 2.34
N SER A 111 23.98 2.77 1.31
CA SER A 111 22.72 3.49 1.41
C SER A 111 21.57 2.59 1.00
N ILE A 112 20.53 2.53 1.83
CA ILE A 112 19.29 1.81 1.54
C ILE A 112 18.17 2.85 1.44
N THR A 113 17.56 2.96 0.26
CA THR A 113 16.51 3.92 -0.05
C THR A 113 15.16 3.24 -0.14
N PHE A 114 14.19 3.73 0.63
CA PHE A 114 12.82 3.23 0.66
C PHE A 114 11.94 4.04 -0.29
N ALA A 115 11.24 3.35 -1.21
CA ALA A 115 10.47 4.00 -2.27
C ALA A 115 9.23 4.74 -1.75
N GLU A 116 8.54 4.15 -0.77
CA GLU A 116 7.32 4.71 -0.18
C GLU A 116 7.43 4.73 1.35
N SER A 117 6.87 5.77 1.95
CA SER A 117 6.66 5.78 3.40
C SER A 117 5.56 4.79 3.75
N PRO A 118 5.83 3.82 4.63
CA PRO A 118 4.84 2.83 5.03
C PRO A 118 3.79 3.49 5.93
N PRO A 119 2.69 2.78 6.25
CA PRO A 119 1.67 3.29 7.16
C PRO A 119 2.21 3.71 8.54
N ASP A 120 1.50 4.63 9.19
CA ASP A 120 1.85 5.11 10.52
C ASP A 120 1.91 3.96 11.53
N GLY A 121 2.96 3.97 12.36
CA GLY A 121 3.21 2.95 13.39
C GLY A 121 3.98 1.73 12.91
N TYR A 122 4.38 1.69 11.63
CA TYR A 122 5.39 0.74 11.17
C TYR A 122 6.76 1.04 11.79
N GLU A 123 7.60 0.01 11.88
CA GLU A 123 9.04 0.12 12.17
C GLU A 123 9.82 -0.72 11.15
N TYR A 124 11.09 -0.36 10.94
CA TYR A 124 12.02 -1.15 10.14
C TYR A 124 13.06 -1.81 11.04
N LEU A 125 13.28 -3.09 10.81
CA LEU A 125 14.43 -3.85 11.31
C LEU A 125 15.38 -4.07 10.13
N VAL A 126 16.56 -3.46 10.19
CA VAL A 126 17.63 -3.69 9.21
C VAL A 126 18.70 -4.54 9.87
N GLU A 127 19.00 -5.67 9.26
CA GLU A 127 20.06 -6.58 9.65
C GLU A 127 21.13 -6.59 8.59
N ARG A 128 22.38 -6.68 9.03
CA ARG A 128 23.56 -6.80 8.19
C ARG A 128 24.22 -8.14 8.48
N GLU A 129 24.56 -8.87 7.43
CA GLU A 129 25.36 -10.08 7.50
C GLU A 129 26.78 -9.82 6.99
N GLU A 130 27.76 -10.20 7.80
CA GLU A 130 29.19 -10.15 7.46
C GLU A 130 29.83 -11.49 7.86
N ASN A 131 30.45 -12.20 6.91
CA ASN A 131 31.10 -13.49 7.14
C ASN A 131 30.21 -14.52 7.88
N GLY A 132 28.93 -14.61 7.52
CA GLY A 132 27.97 -15.53 8.14
C GLY A 132 27.42 -15.08 9.50
N LYS A 133 27.78 -13.89 9.98
CA LYS A 133 27.26 -13.32 11.24
C LYS A 133 26.26 -12.21 10.95
N LYS A 134 25.01 -12.42 11.38
CA LYS A 134 23.95 -11.41 11.34
C LYS A 134 23.97 -10.50 12.56
N CYS A 135 23.90 -9.20 12.33
CA CYS A 135 23.82 -8.16 13.35
C CYS A 135 22.70 -7.18 13.01
N VAL A 136 21.93 -6.75 14.01
CA VAL A 136 20.94 -5.67 13.85
C VAL A 136 21.70 -4.34 13.75
N VAL A 137 21.57 -3.65 12.62
CA VAL A 137 22.20 -2.33 12.39
C VAL A 137 21.20 -1.19 12.53
N TYR A 138 19.91 -1.48 12.39
CA TYR A 138 18.86 -0.50 12.61
C TYR A 138 17.59 -1.14 13.14
N ARG A 139 16.97 -0.50 14.13
CA ARG A 139 15.58 -0.77 14.51
C ARG A 139 14.91 0.52 14.91
N GLY A 140 13.84 0.88 14.23
CA GLY A 140 13.07 2.06 14.61
C GLY A 140 12.10 2.51 13.54
N LYS A 141 11.69 3.77 13.64
CA LYS A 141 10.70 4.38 12.74
C LYS A 141 11.16 4.33 11.28
N PRO A 142 10.24 4.30 10.31
CA PRO A 142 10.59 4.29 8.90
C PRO A 142 11.39 5.55 8.55
N THR A 143 12.52 5.35 7.87
CA THR A 143 13.33 6.43 7.29
C THR A 143 13.27 6.34 5.78
N LYS A 144 13.43 7.47 5.08
CA LYS A 144 13.54 7.47 3.61
C LYS A 144 14.86 6.85 3.15
N ILE A 145 15.93 7.11 3.90
CA ILE A 145 17.29 6.63 3.61
C ILE A 145 17.91 6.15 4.91
N PHE A 146 18.45 4.93 4.89
CA PHE A 146 19.34 4.41 5.92
C PHE A 146 20.77 4.41 5.37
N ILE A 147 21.75 4.80 6.19
CA ILE A 147 23.16 4.87 5.81
C ILE A 147 23.97 4.09 6.84
N ASP A 148 24.87 3.24 6.36
CA ASP A 148 25.79 2.44 7.15
C ASP A 148 27.22 2.61 6.64
N GLU A 149 28.17 2.83 7.56
CA GLU A 149 29.59 2.97 7.22
C GLU A 149 30.26 1.60 7.33
N VAL A 150 30.92 1.17 6.26
CA VAL A 150 31.46 -0.18 6.14
C VAL A 150 32.94 -0.20 5.76
N GLU A 151 33.62 -1.28 6.12
CA GLU A 151 35.05 -1.44 5.83
C GLU A 151 35.29 -1.81 4.37
N LYS A 152 36.33 -1.22 3.78
CA LYS A 152 36.73 -1.52 2.39
C LYS A 152 37.23 -2.97 2.28
N GLY A 153 36.91 -3.61 1.16
CA GLY A 153 37.37 -4.96 0.83
C GLY A 153 36.51 -6.10 1.37
N LYS A 154 35.37 -5.81 2.02
CA LYS A 154 34.45 -6.82 2.55
C LYS A 154 33.13 -6.84 1.77
N SER A 155 32.44 -7.98 1.83
CA SER A 155 31.10 -8.17 1.29
C SER A 155 30.07 -8.13 2.41
N TYR A 156 28.98 -7.40 2.15
CA TYR A 156 27.89 -7.20 3.09
C TYR A 156 26.56 -7.55 2.43
N GLU A 157 25.72 -8.27 3.16
CA GLU A 157 24.34 -8.55 2.76
C GLU A 157 23.41 -7.89 3.76
N TYR A 158 22.37 -7.22 3.27
CA TYR A 158 21.41 -6.52 4.11
C TYR A 158 20.04 -7.15 3.96
N SER A 159 19.30 -7.24 5.06
CA SER A 159 17.90 -7.60 5.04
C SER A 159 17.06 -6.59 5.79
N VAL A 160 15.88 -6.28 5.25
CA VAL A 160 14.93 -5.36 5.88
C VAL A 160 13.63 -6.11 6.18
N THR A 161 13.18 -6.02 7.42
CA THR A 161 11.91 -6.59 7.88
C THR A 161 11.01 -5.48 8.41
N PRO A 162 9.82 -5.27 7.82
CA PRO A 162 8.85 -4.33 8.37
C PRO A 162 8.14 -4.94 9.58
N LEU A 163 7.92 -4.12 10.60
CA LEU A 163 7.25 -4.49 11.84
C LEU A 163 6.05 -3.57 12.06
N TYR A 164 4.99 -4.09 12.65
CA TYR A 164 3.86 -3.29 13.14
C TYR A 164 3.37 -3.87 14.46
N LYS A 165 3.57 -3.13 15.56
CA LYS A 165 3.36 -3.65 16.93
C LYS A 165 4.15 -4.96 17.11
N ASP A 166 3.47 -6.05 17.47
CA ASP A 166 4.07 -7.39 17.64
C ASP A 166 4.07 -8.23 16.34
N ARG A 167 3.68 -7.65 15.20
CA ARG A 167 3.65 -8.35 13.91
C ARG A 167 4.96 -8.15 13.17
N ILE A 168 5.56 -9.27 12.79
CA ILE A 168 6.75 -9.34 11.95
C ILE A 168 6.27 -9.58 10.52
N GLY A 169 6.68 -8.70 9.62
CA GLY A 169 6.37 -8.77 8.20
C GLY A 169 7.32 -9.67 7.41
N GLU A 170 7.20 -9.57 6.10
CA GLU A 170 8.04 -10.31 5.15
C GLU A 170 9.45 -9.71 5.08
N THR A 171 10.47 -10.51 5.40
CA THR A 171 11.88 -10.08 5.30
C THR A 171 12.31 -10.00 3.85
N ILE A 172 12.85 -8.85 3.44
CA ILE A 172 13.39 -8.61 2.11
C ILE A 172 14.91 -8.67 2.21
N VAL A 173 15.53 -9.60 1.49
CA VAL A 173 16.98 -9.70 1.34
C VAL A 173 17.39 -8.83 0.14
N LEU A 174 18.36 -7.94 0.36
CA LEU A 174 18.88 -7.04 -0.66
C LEU A 174 20.10 -7.65 -1.36
N PRO A 175 20.42 -7.24 -2.60
CA PRO A 175 21.63 -7.66 -3.29
C PRO A 175 22.88 -7.40 -2.44
N ALA A 176 23.81 -8.36 -2.46
CA ALA A 176 25.08 -8.22 -1.75
C ALA A 176 25.88 -7.04 -2.33
N VAL A 177 26.54 -6.30 -1.43
CA VAL A 177 27.40 -5.17 -1.75
C VAL A 177 28.83 -5.55 -1.41
N THR A 178 29.72 -5.50 -2.39
CA THR A 178 31.16 -5.68 -2.17
C THR A 178 31.85 -4.34 -2.19
N ALA A 179 32.53 -3.99 -1.09
CA ALA A 179 33.33 -2.77 -0.99
C ALA A 179 34.70 -2.91 -1.72
N LYS A 180 34.71 -3.47 -2.94
CA LYS A 180 35.82 -3.30 -3.90
C LYS A 180 35.62 -1.91 -4.53
N GLY A 181 36.70 -1.14 -4.73
CA GLY A 181 36.64 0.32 -4.86
C GLY A 181 35.64 0.85 -5.89
N ASP A 182 35.00 1.99 -5.55
CA ASP A 182 34.08 2.90 -6.29
C ASP A 182 33.12 2.37 -7.37
N GLU A 183 33.06 1.08 -7.68
CA GLU A 183 32.15 0.49 -8.66
C GLU A 183 31.41 -0.69 -8.05
N LEU A 184 30.08 -0.58 -8.04
CA LEU A 184 29.17 -1.69 -7.79
C LEU A 184 29.39 -2.76 -8.87
N SER A 185 30.10 -3.84 -8.53
CA SER A 185 29.92 -5.09 -9.27
C SER A 185 28.79 -5.86 -8.59
N PRO A 186 27.69 -6.18 -9.30
CA PRO A 186 26.83 -7.27 -8.88
C PRO A 186 27.72 -8.48 -8.58
N ALA A 187 27.45 -9.21 -7.51
CA ALA A 187 28.13 -10.49 -7.32
C ALA A 187 27.77 -11.38 -8.52
N ASP A 188 28.68 -11.50 -9.47
CA ASP A 188 28.56 -12.44 -10.56
C ASP A 188 28.33 -13.82 -9.93
N PRO A 189 27.29 -14.56 -10.36
CA PRO A 189 27.10 -15.92 -9.91
C PRO A 189 28.34 -16.70 -10.34
N ALA A 190 29.13 -17.14 -9.35
CA ALA A 190 30.26 -18.04 -9.40
C ALA A 190 30.85 -18.24 -10.80
N GLU A 191 32.04 -17.66 -11.04
CA GLU A 191 32.88 -17.99 -12.20
C GLU A 191 32.73 -19.48 -12.55
N PRO A 192 32.23 -19.81 -13.76
CA PRO A 192 32.16 -21.20 -14.17
C PRO A 192 33.57 -21.78 -14.13
N PRO A 193 33.75 -23.04 -13.68
CA PRO A 193 35.07 -23.65 -13.61
C PRO A 193 35.76 -23.55 -14.97
N ASP A 194 37.06 -23.21 -14.94
CA ASP A 194 37.97 -23.20 -16.09
C ASP A 194 37.85 -24.52 -16.89
N ILE A 195 37.01 -24.50 -17.92
CA ILE A 195 36.95 -25.50 -19.00
C ILE A 195 36.99 -24.72 -20.32
N VAL A 196 37.96 -23.82 -20.45
CA VAL A 196 38.23 -23.10 -21.69
C VAL A 196 39.68 -23.39 -22.09
N ASP A 197 39.96 -24.67 -22.36
CA ASP A 197 41.15 -25.11 -23.12
C ASP A 197 41.07 -26.57 -23.62
N GLU A 198 39.89 -27.21 -23.66
CA GLU A 198 39.74 -28.47 -24.40
C GLU A 198 39.14 -28.19 -25.78
N ASP A 199 39.85 -28.62 -26.82
CA ASP A 199 39.58 -28.36 -28.24
C ASP A 199 38.57 -29.41 -28.77
N TRP A 200 37.28 -29.09 -28.71
CA TRP A 200 36.14 -30.00 -28.98
C TRP A 200 35.88 -30.28 -30.47
N TRP A 201 36.84 -30.02 -31.36
CA TRP A 201 36.71 -30.23 -32.82
C TRP A 201 37.58 -31.34 -33.40
N ASN A 202 38.30 -32.12 -32.58
CA ASN A 202 39.03 -33.30 -33.04
C ASN A 202 38.49 -34.58 -32.38
N TYR A 203 37.45 -35.16 -33.00
CA TYR A 203 37.09 -36.57 -32.84
C TYR A 203 36.76 -37.18 -34.20
#